data_AF-A0A965IWX7-F1
#
_entry.id   AF-A0A965IWX7-F1
#
_cell.length_a   1.000
_cell.length_b   1.000
_cell.length_c   1.000
_cell.angle_alpha   90.00
_cell.angle_beta   90.00
_cell.angle_gamma   90.00
#
_symmetry.space_group_name_H-M   'P 1'
#
loop_
_entity.id
_entity.type
_entity.pdbx_description
1 polymer ?
#
loop_
_entity_poly.entity_id
_entity_poly.type
_entity_poly.pdbx_seq_one_letter_code
_entity_poly.pdbx_strand_id
1 'polypeptide(L)'
;MADEIKEGGALPESEEDKNSEVEVLPPMLTEKAVTRHHVRDERLASQIRDLGRLGLSKGNVAIAARIGEVVFRKYYLEDYLQGQAEMQKGLATVAVEQAMGGNTPVLIHL
;
A
#
# COMPACT_ATOMS: atom_id res chain seq x y z
N MET A 1 17.75 6.44 -58.71
CA MET A 1 17.54 5.53 -57.57
C MET A 1 18.79 5.61 -56.72
N ALA A 2 18.58 6.03 -55.47
CA ALA A 2 19.43 6.02 -54.27
C ALA A 2 20.97 6.06 -54.43
N ASP A 3 21.65 7.12 -54.01
CA ASP A 3 22.03 7.48 -52.61
C ASP A 3 23.31 6.76 -52.18
N GLU A 4 24.40 7.51 -51.99
CA GLU A 4 25.54 7.13 -51.15
C GLU A 4 26.40 8.36 -50.82
N ILE A 5 25.90 9.11 -49.83
CA ILE A 5 26.58 9.72 -48.67
C ILE A 5 28.07 10.06 -48.85
N LYS A 6 28.36 11.35 -48.93
CA LYS A 6 29.72 11.90 -48.85
C LYS A 6 29.75 13.05 -47.85
N GLU A 7 29.90 12.75 -46.56
CA GLU A 7 30.31 13.76 -45.59
C GLU A 7 31.33 13.17 -44.61
N GLY A 8 32.59 13.26 -45.02
CA GLY A 8 33.71 13.33 -44.08
C GLY A 8 33.75 14.75 -43.52
N GLY A 9 33.17 14.93 -42.33
CA GLY A 9 33.24 16.16 -41.55
C GLY A 9 34.08 15.90 -40.31
N ALA A 10 35.18 16.64 -40.18
CA ALA A 10 36.11 16.56 -39.06
C ALA A 10 35.40 16.73 -37.70
N LEU A 11 35.83 15.96 -36.71
CA LEU A 11 35.54 16.19 -35.29
C LEU A 11 36.30 17.46 -34.85
N PRO A 12 35.63 18.52 -34.37
CA PRO A 12 36.31 19.50 -33.55
C PRO A 12 36.30 18.99 -32.10
N GLU A 13 37.47 18.58 -31.63
CA GLU A 13 37.76 18.66 -30.20
C GLU A 13 37.84 20.14 -29.83
N SER A 14 36.93 20.59 -28.96
CA SER A 14 37.18 21.77 -28.14
C SER A 14 36.44 21.62 -26.83
N GLU A 15 37.25 21.55 -25.78
CA GLU A 15 36.94 21.73 -24.38
C GLU A 15 35.84 22.77 -24.14
N GLU A 16 34.97 22.47 -23.17
CA GLU A 16 34.58 23.41 -22.12
C GLU A 16 33.51 22.71 -21.26
N ASP A 17 33.93 22.29 -20.06
CA ASP A 17 33.06 22.03 -18.91
C ASP A 17 32.18 23.26 -18.65
N LYS A 18 31.05 23.36 -19.36
CA LYS A 18 29.97 24.28 -19.03
C LYS A 18 28.98 23.51 -18.20
N ASN A 19 29.26 23.54 -16.90
CA ASN A 19 28.31 23.48 -15.80
C ASN A 19 26.86 23.44 -16.32
N SER A 20 26.34 22.23 -16.54
CA SER A 20 24.95 22.04 -16.88
C SER A 20 24.17 22.44 -15.64
N GLU A 21 23.82 23.73 -15.55
CA GLU A 21 22.83 24.24 -14.63
C GLU A 21 21.56 23.43 -14.89
N VAL A 22 21.41 22.36 -14.13
CA VAL A 22 20.15 21.66 -14.00
C VAL A 22 19.21 22.72 -13.45
N GLU A 23 18.33 23.26 -14.29
CA GLU A 23 17.24 24.12 -13.86
C GLU A 23 16.37 23.30 -12.90
N VAL A 24 16.71 23.36 -11.62
CA VAL A 24 15.92 22.75 -10.55
C VAL A 24 14.69 23.62 -10.41
N LEU A 25 13.62 23.23 -11.10
CA LEU A 25 12.30 23.82 -10.88
C LEU A 25 12.03 23.85 -9.37
N PRO A 26 11.60 25.00 -8.83
CA PRO A 26 11.29 25.10 -7.42
C PRO A 26 10.27 24.00 -7.08
N PRO A 27 10.44 23.31 -5.95
CA PRO A 27 9.48 22.28 -5.54
C PRO A 27 8.10 22.95 -5.49
N MET A 28 7.19 22.49 -6.35
CA MET A 28 5.81 22.95 -6.30
C MET A 28 5.25 22.58 -4.94
N LEU A 29 5.05 23.60 -4.10
CA LEU A 29 4.35 23.47 -2.83
C LEU A 29 2.90 23.18 -3.17
N THR A 30 2.57 21.90 -3.32
CA THR A 30 1.17 21.48 -3.37
C THR A 30 0.56 21.82 -2.02
N GLU A 31 -0.56 22.55 -2.04
CA GLU A 31 -1.31 22.83 -0.82
C GLU A 31 -1.64 21.49 -0.16
N LYS A 32 -1.04 21.23 1.01
CA LYS A 32 -1.45 20.10 1.83
C LYS A 32 -2.91 20.32 2.16
N ALA A 33 -3.79 19.50 1.59
CA ALA A 33 -5.21 19.53 1.89
C ALA A 33 -5.39 19.49 3.42
N VAL A 34 -5.83 20.62 3.98
CA VAL A 34 -6.07 20.76 5.41
C VAL A 34 -7.37 20.04 5.72
N THR A 35 -7.32 18.73 5.91
CA THR A 35 -8.47 17.96 6.38
C THR A 35 -8.58 18.13 7.90
N ARG A 36 -8.98 19.34 8.35
CA ARG A 36 -9.27 19.61 9.77
C ARG A 36 -10.44 18.78 10.31
N HIS A 37 -11.27 18.21 9.43
CA HIS A 37 -12.40 17.36 9.80
C HIS A 37 -12.40 16.10 8.94
N HIS A 38 -11.78 15.02 9.42
CA HIS A 38 -12.08 13.71 8.90
C HIS A 38 -13.43 13.27 9.47
N VAL A 39 -14.42 13.12 8.60
CA VAL A 39 -15.71 12.54 8.96
C VAL A 39 -15.60 11.04 8.75
N ARG A 40 -15.74 10.29 9.84
CA ARG A 40 -15.71 8.82 9.81
C ARG A 40 -16.94 8.31 9.06
N ASP A 41 -16.71 7.58 7.98
CA ASP A 41 -17.75 6.82 7.27
C ASP A 41 -17.91 5.43 7.89
N GLU A 42 -19.12 5.12 8.35
CA GLU A 42 -19.48 3.84 8.98
C GLU A 42 -19.51 2.68 7.96
N ARG A 43 -19.85 2.97 6.69
CA ARG A 43 -19.85 1.93 5.64
C ARG A 43 -18.44 1.42 5.37
N LEU A 44 -17.49 2.37 5.33
CA LEU A 44 -16.08 2.05 5.18
C LEU A 44 -15.54 1.29 6.39
N ALA A 45 -15.98 1.64 7.60
CA ALA A 45 -15.63 0.89 8.82
C ALA A 45 -16.11 -0.58 8.75
N SER A 46 -17.35 -0.82 8.31
CA SER A 46 -17.86 -2.18 8.10
C SER A 46 -17.03 -2.94 7.06
N GLN A 47 -16.72 -2.31 5.92
CA GLN A 47 -15.90 -2.93 4.89
C GLN A 47 -14.52 -3.30 5.41
N ILE A 48 -13.88 -2.43 6.19
CA ILE A 48 -12.57 -2.68 6.80
C ILE A 48 -12.62 -3.83 7.80
N ARG A 49 -13.70 -3.95 8.57
CA ARG A 49 -13.92 -5.07 9.49
C ARG A 49 -14.04 -6.39 8.72
N ASP A 50 -14.81 -6.40 7.63
CA ASP A 50 -14.97 -7.58 6.77
C ASP A 50 -13.64 -7.98 6.12
N LEU A 51 -12.88 -7.01 5.61
CA LEU A 51 -11.54 -7.23 5.04
C LEU A 51 -10.55 -7.75 6.10
N GLY A 52 -10.63 -7.28 7.34
CA GLY A 52 -9.85 -7.79 8.47
C GLY A 52 -10.22 -9.24 8.83
N ARG A 53 -11.51 -9.58 8.76
CA ARG A 53 -12.02 -10.94 8.98
C ARG A 53 -11.55 -11.93 7.91
N LEU A 54 -11.29 -11.45 6.69
CA LEU A 54 -10.70 -12.24 5.61
C LEU A 54 -9.19 -12.49 5.77
N GLY A 55 -8.55 -11.92 6.80
CA GLY A 55 -7.13 -12.14 7.08
C GLY A 55 -6.17 -11.31 6.22
N LEU A 56 -6.65 -10.25 5.58
CA LEU A 56 -5.80 -9.36 4.79
C LEU A 56 -4.85 -8.55 5.70
N SER A 57 -3.65 -8.27 5.20
CA SER A 57 -2.69 -7.41 5.90
C SER A 57 -3.16 -5.95 5.92
N LYS A 58 -2.75 -5.17 6.92
CA LYS A 58 -3.13 -3.74 7.09
C LYS A 58 -2.92 -2.92 5.80
N GLY A 59 -1.80 -3.14 5.10
CA GLY A 59 -1.50 -2.47 3.84
C GLY A 59 -2.47 -2.87 2.72
N ASN A 60 -2.75 -4.17 2.58
CA ASN A 60 -3.69 -4.68 1.57
C ASN A 60 -5.12 -4.21 1.85
N VAL A 61 -5.53 -4.11 3.12
CA VAL A 61 -6.83 -3.54 3.50
C VAL A 61 -6.92 -2.07 3.12
N ALA A 62 -5.89 -1.26 3.41
CA ALA A 62 -5.87 0.15 3.04
C ALA A 62 -5.95 0.35 1.51
N ILE A 63 -5.27 -0.49 0.73
CA ILE A 63 -5.33 -0.48 -0.74
C ILE A 63 -6.72 -0.90 -1.24
N ALA A 64 -7.29 -1.98 -0.70
CA ALA A 64 -8.61 -2.48 -1.09
C ALA A 64 -9.74 -1.49 -0.74
N ALA A 65 -9.61 -0.81 0.40
CA ALA A 65 -10.53 0.24 0.85
C ALA A 65 -10.22 1.62 0.21
N ARG A 66 -9.19 1.71 -0.65
CA ARG A 66 -8.76 2.94 -1.34
C ARG A 66 -8.54 4.14 -0.42
N ILE A 67 -7.94 3.90 0.74
CA ILE A 67 -7.65 4.92 1.75
C ILE A 67 -6.16 5.09 2.00
N GLY A 68 -5.77 6.33 2.29
CA GLY A 68 -4.41 6.63 2.71
C GLY A 68 -4.06 5.97 4.03
N GLU A 69 -2.83 5.47 4.15
CA GLU A 69 -2.35 4.73 5.32
C GLU A 69 -2.50 5.52 6.63
N VAL A 70 -2.25 6.83 6.59
CA VAL A 70 -2.36 7.72 7.77
C VAL A 70 -3.81 7.80 8.26
N VAL A 71 -4.77 7.84 7.34
CA VAL A 71 -6.22 7.89 7.67
C VAL A 71 -6.65 6.54 8.23
N PHE A 72 -6.24 5.45 7.58
CA PHE A 72 -6.52 4.09 8.05
C PHE A 72 -6.03 3.86 9.48
N ARG A 73 -4.76 4.16 9.76
CA ARG A 73 -4.15 3.96 11.08
C ARG A 73 -4.81 4.81 12.17
N LYS A 74 -5.27 6.02 11.84
CA LYS A 74 -5.81 6.96 12.82
C LYS A 74 -7.30 6.74 13.12
N TYR A 75 -8.10 6.35 12.13
CA TYR A 75 -9.56 6.35 12.25
C TYR A 75 -10.24 4.98 12.08
N TYR A 76 -9.56 4.00 11.49
CA TYR A 76 -10.15 2.71 11.13
C TYR A 76 -9.34 1.50 11.64
N LEU A 77 -8.26 1.74 12.38
CA LEU A 77 -7.41 0.67 12.90
C LEU A 77 -8.16 -0.23 13.88
N GLU A 78 -9.04 0.34 14.70
CA GLU A 78 -9.83 -0.42 15.67
C GLU A 78 -10.82 -1.38 14.98
N ASP A 79 -11.49 -0.92 13.92
CA ASP A 79 -12.41 -1.76 13.14
C ASP A 79 -11.68 -2.93 12.46
N TYR A 80 -10.47 -2.67 11.94
CA TYR A 80 -9.62 -3.72 11.39
C TYR A 80 -9.23 -4.74 12.47
N LEU A 81 -8.80 -4.28 13.65
CA LEU A 81 -8.41 -5.16 14.75
C LEU A 81 -9.59 -5.98 15.27
N GLN A 82 -10.80 -5.42 15.28
CA GLN A 82 -12.01 -6.15 15.61
C GLN A 82 -12.27 -7.29 14.62
N GLY A 83 -12.18 -7.02 13.31
CA GLY A 83 -12.32 -8.05 12.28
C GLY A 83 -11.26 -9.16 12.40
N GLN A 84 -10.01 -8.77 12.71
CA GLN A 84 -8.93 -9.73 12.93
C GLN A 84 -9.16 -10.61 14.17
N ALA A 85 -9.65 -10.01 15.27
CA ALA A 85 -9.99 -10.75 16.48
C ALA A 85 -11.14 -11.74 16.25
N GLU A 86 -12.15 -11.36 15.46
CA GLU A 86 -13.24 -12.27 15.07
C GLU A 86 -12.73 -13.47 14.26
N MET A 87 -11.82 -13.24 13.31
CA MET A 87 -11.16 -14.32 12.56
C MET A 87 -10.40 -15.25 13.50
N GLN A 88 -9.59 -14.70 14.41
CA GLN A 88 -8.81 -15.49 15.38
C GLN A 88 -9.71 -16.32 16.30
N LYS A 89 -10.83 -15.75 16.76
CA LYS A 89 -11.83 -16.49 17.54
C LYS A 89 -12.43 -17.64 16.74
N GLY A 90 -12.82 -17.40 15.48
CA GLY A 90 -13.37 -18.44 14.61
C GLY A 90 -12.38 -19.60 14.39
N LEU A 91 -11.11 -19.27 14.13
CA LEU A 91 -10.05 -20.27 14.01
C LEU A 91 -9.81 -21.04 15.30
N ALA A 92 -9.80 -20.37 16.45
CA ALA A 92 -9.64 -21.01 17.75
C ALA A 92 -10.80 -21.96 18.07
N THR A 93 -12.05 -21.57 17.78
CA THR A 93 -13.21 -22.46 17.96
C THR A 93 -13.09 -23.70 17.09
N VAL A 94 -12.78 -23.55 15.79
CA VAL A 94 -12.60 -24.69 14.87
C VAL A 94 -11.46 -25.58 15.36
N ALA A 95 -10.35 -25.00 15.82
CA ALA A 95 -9.24 -25.77 16.36
C ALA A 95 -9.64 -26.61 17.59
N VAL A 96 -10.42 -26.04 18.51
CA VAL A 96 -10.93 -26.76 19.70
C VAL A 96 -11.89 -27.87 19.28
N GLU A 97 -12.80 -27.63 18.33
CA GLU A 97 -13.71 -28.65 17.82
C GLU A 97 -12.95 -29.81 17.14
N GLN A 98 -11.93 -29.50 16.34
CA GLN A 98 -11.08 -30.51 15.70
C GLN A 98 -10.27 -31.31 16.72
N ALA A 99 -9.79 -30.65 17.79
CA ALA A 99 -9.12 -31.33 18.90
C ALA A 99 -10.07 -32.28 19.64
N MET A 100 -11.32 -31.85 19.91
CA MET A 100 -12.36 -32.71 20.51
C MET A 100 -12.78 -33.86 19.60
N GLY A 101 -12.74 -33.66 18.27
CA GLY A 101 -12.97 -34.69 17.26
C GLY A 101 -11.83 -35.70 17.09
N GLY A 102 -10.75 -35.61 17.89
CA GLY A 102 -9.62 -36.53 17.85
C GLY A 102 -8.54 -36.20 16.82
N ASN A 103 -8.62 -35.06 16.13
CA ASN A 103 -7.63 -34.63 15.16
C ASN A 103 -6.46 -33.89 15.85
N THR A 104 -5.57 -34.68 16.46
CA THR A 104 -4.44 -34.23 17.29
C THR A 104 -3.41 -33.31 16.62
N PRO A 105 -3.14 -33.37 15.30
CA PRO A 105 -2.13 -32.50 14.67
C PRO A 105 -2.43 -31.00 14.78
N VAL A 106 -3.71 -30.63 14.92
CA VAL A 106 -4.16 -29.23 15.08
C VAL A 106 -3.68 -28.63 16.41
N LEU A 107 -3.45 -29.45 17.44
CA LEU A 107 -2.95 -29.00 18.74
C LEU A 107 -1.44 -28.68 18.75
N ILE A 108 -0.66 -29.19 17.79
CA ILE A 108 0.81 -29.09 17.79
C ILE A 108 1.32 -27.84 17.06
N HIS A 109 0.52 -27.23 16.18
CA HIS A 109 0.94 -26.15 15.28
C HIS A 109 0.22 -24.80 15.50
N LEU A 110 -0.52 -24.66 16.61
CA LEU A 110 -1.08 -23.39 17.08
C LEU A 110 -0.07 -22.66 17.99
#